data_AF-A0A3D2V8X9-F1
#
_entry.id   AF-A0A3D2V8X9-F1
#
_cell.length_a   1.000
_cell.length_b   1.000
_cell.length_c   1.000
_cell.angle_alpha   90.00
_cell.angle_beta   90.00
_cell.angle_gamma   90.00
#
_symmetry.space_group_name_H-M   'P 1'
#
loop_
_entity.id
_entity.type
_entity.pdbx_description
1 polymer ?
#
loop_
_entity_poly.entity_id
_entity_poly.type
_entity_poly.pdbx_seq_one_letter_code
_entity_poly.pdbx_strand_id
1 'polypeptide(L)'
;FYRGAIAKEIIRYSEAHGGLFSMKDFKNHTADWIDPVSTNYRGYDVWELPPNGQGIAALQILNLLEPYDVRSMGPGSPDYLHLFTEAKKLAFADRAKFYADIDASDVPVTELISKEYAKRRGALIDMARAADDVPAGDPRLQHGDTVYLTVVDKDRNCCSLIQSNYYGFGSDVVPGNVGFALQNRGALFALD
;
A
#
# COMPACT_ATOMS: atom_id res chain seq x y z
N PHE A 1 -3.76 26.19 -1.20
CA PHE A 1 -2.68 25.38 -1.79
C PHE A 1 -2.84 25.27 -3.31
N TYR A 2 -3.71 24.39 -3.81
CA TYR A 2 -3.84 23.95 -5.22
C TYR A 2 -4.20 24.99 -6.29
N ARG A 3 -4.84 26.12 -5.93
CA ARG A 3 -5.28 27.15 -6.90
C ARG A 3 -4.65 28.52 -6.67
N GLY A 4 -3.82 28.64 -5.62
CA GLY A 4 -3.32 29.90 -5.09
C GLY A 4 -1.84 30.15 -5.37
N ALA A 5 -1.23 31.04 -4.58
CA ALA A 5 0.17 31.43 -4.72
C ALA A 5 1.16 30.25 -4.57
N ILE A 6 0.89 29.30 -3.68
CA ILE A 6 1.73 28.12 -3.47
C ILE A 6 1.83 27.27 -4.75
N ALA A 7 0.70 26.90 -5.36
CA ALA A 7 0.71 26.14 -6.62
C ALA A 7 1.45 26.89 -7.74
N LYS A 8 1.22 28.20 -7.86
CA LYS A 8 1.92 29.04 -8.85
C LYS A 8 3.44 29.02 -8.63
N GLU A 9 3.90 29.07 -7.39
CA GLU A 9 5.33 29.02 -7.07
C GLU A 9 5.95 27.65 -7.37
N ILE A 10 5.24 26.57 -7.07
CA ILE A 10 5.68 25.20 -7.44
C ILE A 10 5.83 25.07 -8.95
N ILE A 11 4.87 25.57 -9.73
CA ILE A 11 4.89 25.50 -11.19
C ILE A 11 6.02 26.35 -11.76
N ARG A 12 6.19 27.58 -11.28
CA ARG A 12 7.29 28.46 -11.68
C ARG A 12 8.65 27.78 -11.44
N TYR A 13 8.81 27.14 -10.28
CA TYR A 13 10.01 26.38 -9.97
C TYR A 13 10.16 25.17 -10.91
N SER A 14 9.09 24.40 -11.12
CA SER A 14 9.08 23.23 -12.03
C SER A 14 9.52 23.62 -13.44
N GLU A 15 8.91 24.63 -14.05
CA GLU A 15 9.22 25.12 -15.40
C GLU A 15 10.68 25.56 -15.52
N ALA A 16 11.20 26.27 -14.52
CA ALA A 16 12.60 26.71 -14.51
C ALA A 16 13.62 25.57 -14.42
N HIS A 17 13.22 24.38 -13.96
CA HIS A 17 14.10 23.21 -13.78
C HIS A 17 13.73 22.04 -14.70
N GLY A 18 12.92 22.27 -15.73
CA GLY A 18 12.52 21.23 -16.69
C GLY A 18 11.58 20.18 -16.12
N GLY A 19 10.88 20.46 -15.01
CA GLY A 19 9.85 19.61 -14.44
C GLY A 19 8.54 19.65 -15.24
N LEU A 20 7.64 18.71 -14.96
CA LEU A 20 6.44 18.46 -15.77
C LEU A 20 5.13 18.99 -15.15
N PHE A 21 5.18 19.62 -13.98
CA PHE A 21 3.97 20.11 -13.33
C PHE A 21 3.34 21.28 -14.07
N SER A 22 2.01 21.25 -14.20
CA SER A 22 1.20 22.33 -14.76
C SER A 22 0.14 22.82 -13.78
N MET A 23 -0.39 24.03 -14.01
CA MET A 23 -1.51 24.55 -13.22
C MET A 23 -2.79 23.73 -13.39
N LYS A 24 -2.92 22.98 -14.50
CA LYS A 24 -4.06 22.11 -14.74
C LYS A 24 -4.04 20.93 -13.76
N ASP A 25 -2.88 20.32 -13.52
CA ASP A 25 -2.73 19.17 -12.62
C ASP A 25 -3.17 19.53 -11.20
N PHE A 26 -2.71 20.67 -10.69
CA PHE A 26 -3.09 21.14 -9.35
C PHE A 26 -4.57 21.54 -9.27
N LYS A 27 -5.12 22.19 -10.29
CA LYS A 27 -6.53 22.63 -10.29
C LYS A 27 -7.50 21.46 -10.32
N ASN A 28 -7.14 20.41 -11.06
CA ASN A 28 -7.98 19.25 -11.29
C ASN A 28 -7.88 18.20 -10.18
N HIS A 29 -6.87 18.29 -9.32
CA HIS A 29 -6.74 17.38 -8.18
C HIS A 29 -7.90 17.52 -7.19
N THR A 30 -8.47 16.39 -6.83
CA THR A 30 -9.46 16.20 -5.77
C THR A 30 -9.03 15.04 -4.87
N ALA A 31 -9.57 14.99 -3.65
CA ALA A 31 -9.48 13.81 -2.79
C ALA A 31 -10.77 13.00 -2.93
N ASP A 32 -10.62 11.69 -3.05
CA ASP A 32 -11.75 10.79 -3.30
C ASP A 32 -12.22 10.15 -2.00
N TRP A 33 -13.54 10.07 -1.84
CA TRP A 33 -14.17 9.26 -0.80
C TRP A 33 -14.38 7.87 -1.35
N ILE A 34 -13.69 6.90 -0.78
CA ILE A 34 -13.71 5.52 -1.25
C ILE A 34 -14.18 4.61 -0.11
N ASP A 35 -15.05 3.66 -0.45
CA ASP A 35 -15.48 2.64 0.48
C ASP A 35 -14.33 1.68 0.80
N PRO A 36 -14.05 1.40 2.08
CA PRO A 36 -13.00 0.46 2.45
C PRO A 36 -13.41 -0.97 2.09
N VAL A 37 -12.42 -1.84 1.94
CA VAL A 37 -12.63 -3.28 1.76
C VAL A 37 -12.19 -4.04 3.00
N SER A 38 -12.74 -5.23 3.20
CA SER A 38 -12.49 -6.00 4.41
C SER A 38 -12.43 -7.49 4.18
N THR A 39 -11.84 -8.19 5.16
CA THR A 39 -12.07 -9.62 5.35
C THR A 39 -12.37 -9.92 6.82
N ASN A 40 -13.16 -10.95 7.07
CA ASN A 40 -13.32 -11.47 8.43
C ASN A 40 -12.13 -12.36 8.77
N TYR A 41 -11.50 -12.13 9.91
CA TYR A 41 -10.45 -12.97 10.45
C TYR A 41 -10.82 -13.38 11.87
N ARG A 42 -11.25 -14.64 12.03
CA ARG A 42 -11.56 -15.25 13.33
C ARG A 42 -12.55 -14.43 14.19
N GLY A 43 -13.61 -13.91 13.54
CA GLY A 43 -14.70 -13.19 14.21
C GLY A 43 -14.53 -11.67 14.26
N TYR A 44 -13.48 -11.11 13.65
CA TYR A 44 -13.26 -9.67 13.52
C TYR A 44 -13.19 -9.28 12.05
N ASP A 45 -13.83 -8.16 11.68
CA ASP A 45 -13.66 -7.58 10.35
C ASP A 45 -12.44 -6.65 10.36
N VAL A 46 -11.47 -6.95 9.51
CA VAL A 46 -10.27 -6.13 9.30
C VAL A 46 -10.46 -5.33 8.03
N TRP A 47 -10.31 -4.00 8.14
CA TRP A 47 -10.61 -3.04 7.09
C TRP A 47 -9.35 -2.39 6.56
N GLU A 48 -9.26 -2.23 5.24
CA GLU A 48 -8.16 -1.58 4.53
C GLU A 48 -8.72 -0.73 3.38
N LEU A 49 -7.92 0.24 2.92
CA LEU A 49 -8.23 0.94 1.67
C LEU A 49 -8.07 -0.02 0.49
N PRO A 50 -8.96 0.05 -0.53
CA PRO A 50 -8.75 -0.68 -1.78
C PRO A 50 -7.52 -0.13 -2.54
N PRO A 51 -7.12 -0.77 -3.66
CA PRO A 51 -6.17 -0.18 -4.59
C PRO A 51 -6.60 1.23 -5.01
N ASN A 52 -5.67 2.15 -5.29
CA ASN A 52 -4.24 1.96 -5.52
C ASN A 52 -3.35 1.80 -4.26
N GLY A 53 -3.93 1.74 -3.06
CA GLY A 53 -3.22 1.38 -1.84
C GLY A 53 -2.73 -0.07 -1.81
N GLN A 54 -1.82 -0.38 -0.88
CA GLN A 54 -1.30 -1.75 -0.69
C GLN A 54 -1.94 -2.50 0.48
N GLY A 55 -2.91 -1.89 1.18
CA GLY A 55 -3.51 -2.43 2.40
C GLY A 55 -4.14 -3.81 2.20
N ILE A 56 -4.73 -4.08 1.04
CA ILE A 56 -5.36 -5.37 0.74
C ILE A 56 -4.39 -6.57 0.81
N ALA A 57 -3.07 -6.35 0.74
CA ALA A 57 -2.09 -7.41 0.95
C ALA A 57 -2.15 -7.97 2.38
N ALA A 58 -2.46 -7.13 3.37
CA ALA A 58 -2.70 -7.59 4.74
C ALA A 58 -3.94 -8.48 4.82
N LEU A 59 -5.03 -8.11 4.13
CA LEU A 59 -6.25 -8.94 4.07
C LEU A 59 -5.97 -10.30 3.40
N GLN A 60 -5.19 -10.32 2.32
CA GLN A 60 -4.76 -11.56 1.67
C GLN A 60 -3.95 -12.45 2.62
N ILE A 61 -2.97 -11.88 3.33
CA ILE A 61 -2.16 -12.62 4.30
C ILE A 61 -3.04 -13.20 5.41
N LEU A 62 -3.96 -12.42 5.97
CA LEU A 62 -4.88 -12.91 7.00
C LEU A 62 -5.72 -14.10 6.52
N ASN A 63 -6.20 -14.05 5.27
CA ASN A 63 -6.93 -15.18 4.68
C ASN A 63 -6.06 -16.42 4.48
N LEU A 64 -4.78 -16.25 4.15
CA LEU A 64 -3.83 -17.37 4.01
C LEU A 64 -3.50 -18.02 5.35
N LEU A 65 -3.47 -17.23 6.43
CA LEU A 65 -3.17 -17.70 7.78
C LEU A 65 -4.38 -18.34 8.49
N GLU A 66 -5.59 -17.97 8.11
CA GLU A 66 -6.83 -18.37 8.80
C GLU A 66 -7.02 -19.90 8.94
N PRO A 67 -6.69 -20.73 7.93
CA PRO A 67 -6.84 -22.19 8.05
C PRO A 67 -5.91 -22.85 9.06
N TYR A 68 -4.84 -22.17 9.48
CA TYR A 68 -3.82 -22.70 10.39
C TYR A 68 -4.14 -22.36 11.84
N ASP A 69 -3.78 -23.22 12.79
CA ASP A 69 -3.84 -22.87 14.21
C ASP A 69 -2.59 -22.07 14.63
N VAL A 70 -2.53 -20.81 14.19
CA VAL A 70 -1.42 -19.90 14.49
C VAL A 70 -1.22 -19.67 15.99
N ARG A 71 -2.25 -19.91 16.81
CA ARG A 71 -2.16 -19.75 18.27
C ARG A 71 -1.29 -20.85 18.88
N SER A 72 -1.48 -22.11 18.48
CA SER A 72 -0.70 -23.22 19.04
C SER A 72 0.75 -23.23 18.55
N MET A 73 1.04 -22.63 17.39
CA MET A 73 2.41 -22.47 16.88
C MET A 73 3.31 -21.62 17.81
N GLY A 74 2.73 -20.65 18.52
CA GLY A 74 3.47 -19.76 19.42
C GLY A 74 4.15 -18.57 18.71
N PRO A 75 4.16 -17.36 19.31
CA PRO A 75 4.81 -16.19 18.71
C PRO A 75 6.31 -16.40 18.48
N GLY A 76 6.77 -16.11 17.27
CA GLY A 76 8.20 -16.18 16.90
C GLY A 76 8.77 -17.59 16.78
N SER A 77 7.94 -18.64 16.81
CA SER A 77 8.40 -20.00 16.52
C SER A 77 8.80 -20.17 15.05
N PRO A 78 9.66 -21.15 14.73
CA PRO A 78 10.03 -21.44 13.35
C PRO A 78 8.82 -21.68 12.44
N ASP A 79 7.84 -22.46 12.91
CA ASP A 79 6.62 -22.78 12.14
C ASP A 79 5.80 -21.52 11.85
N TYR A 80 5.63 -20.64 12.85
CA TYR A 80 4.92 -19.38 12.66
C TYR A 80 5.64 -18.46 11.67
N LEU A 81 6.96 -18.29 11.83
CA LEU A 81 7.77 -17.44 10.97
C LEU A 81 7.79 -17.95 9.53
N HIS A 82 7.88 -19.27 9.35
CA HIS A 82 7.83 -19.92 8.04
C HIS A 82 6.49 -19.68 7.37
N LEU A 83 5.38 -20.03 8.03
CA LEU A 83 4.04 -19.82 7.51
C LEU A 83 3.78 -18.36 7.14
N PHE A 84 4.13 -17.43 8.03
CA PHE A 84 3.96 -15.99 7.78
C PHE A 84 4.79 -15.50 6.59
N THR A 85 6.03 -16.00 6.46
CA THR A 85 6.92 -15.64 5.36
C THR A 85 6.38 -16.14 4.02
N GLU A 86 5.94 -17.40 3.95
CA GLU A 86 5.37 -17.97 2.73
C GLU A 86 4.06 -17.27 2.33
N ALA A 87 3.18 -16.99 3.30
CA ALA A 87 1.96 -16.22 3.06
C ALA A 87 2.28 -14.81 2.53
N LYS A 88 3.27 -14.13 3.10
CA LYS A 88 3.72 -12.80 2.65
C LYS A 88 4.27 -12.86 1.23
N LYS A 89 5.11 -13.86 0.89
CA LYS A 89 5.66 -14.03 -0.47
C LYS A 89 4.53 -14.10 -1.50
N LEU A 90 3.51 -14.91 -1.25
CA LEU A 90 2.35 -15.07 -2.15
C LEU A 90 1.56 -13.77 -2.32
N ALA A 91 1.22 -13.08 -1.22
CA ALA A 91 0.49 -11.81 -1.30
C ALA A 91 1.31 -10.70 -1.97
N PHE A 92 2.64 -10.67 -1.76
CA PHE A 92 3.50 -9.65 -2.36
C PHE A 92 3.75 -9.89 -3.85
N ALA A 93 3.71 -11.14 -4.31
CA ALA A 93 3.67 -11.49 -5.72
C ALA A 93 2.40 -10.98 -6.39
N ASP A 94 1.25 -11.18 -5.74
CA ASP A 94 -0.03 -10.69 -6.25
C ASP A 94 -0.05 -9.16 -6.27
N ARG A 95 0.48 -8.51 -5.23
CA ARG A 95 0.68 -7.06 -5.20
C ARG A 95 1.51 -6.56 -6.37
N ALA A 96 2.66 -7.18 -6.63
CA ALA A 96 3.55 -6.75 -7.70
C ALA A 96 2.92 -6.93 -9.09
N LYS A 97 1.98 -7.87 -9.25
CA LYS A 97 1.34 -8.17 -10.53
C LYS A 97 0.05 -7.40 -10.78
N PHE A 98 -0.79 -7.21 -9.76
CA PHE A 98 -2.17 -6.79 -9.93
C PHE A 98 -2.51 -5.43 -9.32
N TYR A 99 -1.75 -4.93 -8.34
CA TYR A 99 -2.17 -3.73 -7.64
C TYR A 99 -1.81 -2.50 -8.45
N ALA A 100 -2.83 -1.78 -8.88
CA ALA A 100 -2.71 -0.59 -9.70
C ALA A 100 -3.86 0.38 -9.37
N ASP A 101 -3.86 1.51 -10.07
CA ASP A 101 -4.99 2.43 -10.08
C ASP A 101 -6.20 1.77 -10.74
N ILE A 102 -7.30 1.67 -9.99
CA ILE A 102 -8.54 1.00 -10.43
C ILE A 102 -9.23 1.74 -11.57
N ASP A 103 -8.98 3.05 -11.72
CA ASP A 103 -9.51 3.83 -12.83
C ASP A 103 -8.69 3.62 -14.11
N ALA A 104 -7.47 3.08 -13.99
CA ALA A 104 -6.55 2.84 -15.10
C ALA A 104 -6.34 1.35 -15.40
N SER A 105 -6.80 0.43 -14.55
CA SER A 105 -6.55 -1.01 -14.67
C SER A 105 -7.64 -1.83 -13.98
N ASP A 106 -7.99 -2.98 -14.58
CA ASP A 106 -8.95 -3.91 -14.00
C ASP A 106 -8.27 -4.73 -12.90
N VAL A 107 -8.40 -4.29 -11.64
CA VAL A 107 -7.86 -4.97 -10.47
C VAL A 107 -8.93 -5.88 -9.88
N PRO A 108 -8.76 -7.21 -9.84
CA PRO A 108 -9.77 -8.13 -9.35
C PRO A 108 -9.81 -8.20 -7.82
N VAL A 109 -10.07 -7.05 -7.15
CA VAL A 109 -9.97 -6.87 -5.69
C VAL A 109 -10.77 -7.95 -4.95
N THR A 110 -12.04 -8.13 -5.30
CA THR A 110 -12.94 -9.12 -4.66
C THR A 110 -12.39 -10.54 -4.75
N GLU A 111 -11.80 -10.93 -5.87
CA GLU A 111 -11.18 -12.26 -6.01
C GLU A 111 -9.92 -12.34 -5.16
N LEU A 112 -9.03 -11.35 -5.24
CA LEU A 112 -7.75 -11.35 -4.53
C LEU A 112 -7.93 -11.49 -3.01
N ILE A 113 -8.94 -10.85 -2.42
CA ILE A 113 -9.25 -10.92 -0.98
C ILE A 113 -10.27 -12.01 -0.61
N SER A 114 -10.64 -12.90 -1.52
CA SER A 114 -11.58 -14.00 -1.25
C SER A 114 -10.93 -15.17 -0.52
N LYS A 115 -11.75 -15.96 0.19
CA LYS A 115 -11.29 -17.19 0.87
C LYS A 115 -10.97 -18.28 -0.14
N GLU A 116 -11.68 -18.32 -1.27
CA GLU A 116 -11.49 -19.26 -2.37
C GLU A 116 -10.13 -19.04 -3.05
N TYR A 117 -9.77 -17.78 -3.30
CA TYR A 117 -8.45 -17.43 -3.81
C TYR A 117 -7.36 -17.76 -2.79
N ALA A 118 -7.55 -17.40 -1.53
CA ALA A 118 -6.61 -17.74 -0.46
C ALA A 118 -6.40 -19.25 -0.33
N LYS A 119 -7.46 -20.07 -0.45
CA LYS A 119 -7.33 -21.54 -0.45
C LYS A 119 -6.49 -22.05 -1.62
N ARG A 120 -6.68 -21.50 -2.83
CA ARG A 120 -5.86 -21.86 -4.01
C ARG A 120 -4.39 -21.48 -3.82
N ARG A 121 -4.13 -20.28 -3.30
CA ARG A 121 -2.76 -19.78 -3.06
C ARG A 121 -2.10 -20.51 -1.90
N GLY A 122 -2.82 -20.77 -0.81
CA GLY A 122 -2.33 -21.48 0.37
C GLY A 122 -1.90 -22.92 0.10
N ALA A 123 -2.39 -23.56 -0.97
CA ALA A 123 -1.90 -24.86 -1.43
C ALA A 123 -0.43 -24.84 -1.90
N LEU A 124 0.14 -23.65 -2.11
CA LEU A 124 1.55 -23.47 -2.47
C LEU A 124 2.47 -23.37 -1.25
N ILE A 125 1.92 -23.30 -0.02
CA ILE A 125 2.70 -23.26 1.22
C ILE A 125 3.05 -24.69 1.61
N ASP A 126 4.33 -25.01 1.57
CA ASP A 126 4.87 -26.26 2.12
C ASP A 126 5.51 -25.98 3.49
N MET A 127 4.92 -26.51 4.56
CA MET A 127 5.45 -26.30 5.92
C MET A 127 6.83 -26.94 6.15
N ALA A 128 7.27 -27.85 5.28
CA ALA A 128 8.58 -28.49 5.36
C ALA A 128 9.63 -27.82 4.45
N ARG A 129 9.23 -26.95 3.51
CA ARG A 129 10.13 -26.39 2.51
C ARG A 129 9.76 -24.97 2.12
N ALA A 130 10.72 -24.05 2.18
CA ALA A 130 10.54 -22.70 1.65
C ALA A 130 10.39 -22.73 0.13
N ALA A 131 9.50 -21.90 -0.41
CA ALA A 131 9.42 -21.70 -1.85
C ALA A 131 10.67 -20.94 -2.34
N ASP A 132 11.38 -21.56 -3.30
CA ASP A 132 12.57 -21.03 -3.97
C ASP A 132 12.21 -20.09 -5.13
N ASP A 133 11.03 -20.28 -5.73
CA ASP A 133 10.50 -19.47 -6.84
C ASP A 133 9.09 -19.00 -6.51
N VAL A 134 8.98 -17.72 -6.17
CA VAL A 134 7.71 -17.00 -6.06
C VAL A 134 7.84 -15.76 -6.94
N PRO A 135 7.31 -15.77 -8.17
CA PRO A 135 7.53 -14.67 -9.11
C PRO A 135 6.97 -13.34 -8.59
N ALA A 136 7.46 -12.25 -9.19
CA ALA A 136 8.24 -11.16 -8.58
C ALA A 136 7.84 -10.48 -7.25
N GLY A 137 8.89 -9.92 -6.60
CA GLY A 137 8.82 -8.74 -5.75
C GLY A 137 9.89 -7.70 -6.17
N ASP A 138 9.48 -6.43 -6.27
CA ASP A 138 10.36 -5.28 -6.58
C ASP A 138 11.21 -4.89 -5.35
N PRO A 139 12.56 -4.97 -5.41
CA PRO A 139 13.45 -4.61 -4.31
C PRO A 139 13.45 -3.11 -3.98
N ARG A 140 12.85 -2.23 -4.80
CA ARG A 140 12.76 -0.78 -4.57
C ARG A 140 11.89 -0.38 -3.38
N LEU A 141 11.12 -1.31 -2.80
CA LEU A 141 10.17 -1.05 -1.71
C LEU A 141 10.77 -1.08 -0.29
N GLN A 142 12.10 -1.20 -0.15
CA GLN A 142 12.75 -1.38 1.15
C GLN A 142 13.01 -0.07 1.93
N HIS A 143 12.84 1.09 1.32
CA HIS A 143 13.15 2.38 1.95
C HIS A 143 11.92 3.29 1.90
N GLY A 144 11.05 3.23 2.92
CA GLY A 144 9.91 4.14 3.02
C GLY A 144 9.82 4.69 4.44
N ASP A 145 9.84 6.01 4.56
CA ASP A 145 9.55 6.69 5.82
C ASP A 145 8.14 7.27 5.74
N THR A 146 7.29 6.86 6.68
CA THR A 146 5.87 7.17 6.66
C THR A 146 5.40 7.48 8.07
N VAL A 147 4.59 8.52 8.21
CA VAL A 147 3.96 8.86 9.48
C VAL A 147 2.59 8.21 9.51
N TYR A 148 2.37 7.38 10.52
CA TYR A 148 1.07 6.86 10.90
C TYR A 148 0.58 7.57 12.16
N LEU A 149 -0.70 7.97 12.17
CA LEU A 149 -1.36 8.62 13.29
C LEU A 149 -2.74 7.98 13.49
N THR A 150 -3.07 7.70 14.74
CA THR A 150 -4.39 7.19 15.13
C THR A 150 -4.96 8.02 16.27
N VAL A 151 -6.24 8.36 16.16
CA VAL A 151 -6.96 9.15 17.18
C VAL A 151 -8.31 8.49 17.44
N VAL A 152 -8.66 8.39 18.72
CA VAL A 152 -10.00 8.05 19.18
C VAL A 152 -10.45 9.14 20.14
N ASP A 153 -11.58 9.77 19.87
CA ASP A 153 -12.13 10.82 20.74
C ASP A 153 -13.16 10.28 21.75
N LYS A 154 -13.63 11.16 22.64
CA LYS A 154 -14.59 10.83 23.70
C LYS A 154 -15.94 10.32 23.17
N ASP A 155 -16.29 10.68 21.93
CA ASP A 155 -17.55 10.35 21.28
C ASP A 155 -17.40 9.07 20.43
N ARG A 156 -16.22 8.43 20.51
CA ARG A 156 -15.83 7.20 19.80
C ARG A 156 -15.69 7.39 18.29
N ASN A 157 -15.40 8.60 17.83
CA ASN A 157 -14.91 8.77 16.47
C ASN A 157 -13.48 8.24 16.40
N CYS A 158 -13.19 7.41 15.41
CA CYS A 158 -11.88 6.82 15.19
C CYS A 158 -11.32 7.31 13.85
N CYS A 159 -10.04 7.70 13.82
CA CYS A 159 -9.34 8.04 12.59
C CYS A 159 -8.01 7.29 12.54
N SER A 160 -7.81 6.52 11.47
CA SER A 160 -6.54 5.89 11.11
C SER A 160 -5.98 6.66 9.91
N LEU A 161 -4.98 7.51 10.14
CA LEU A 161 -4.42 8.41 9.14
C LEU A 161 -2.98 8.04 8.84
N ILE A 162 -2.66 7.94 7.55
CA ILE A 162 -1.30 7.72 7.08
C ILE A 162 -0.96 8.73 5.98
N GLN A 163 0.22 9.36 6.08
CA GLN A 163 0.71 10.28 5.05
C GLN A 163 2.22 10.13 4.87
N SER A 164 2.72 10.31 3.65
CA SER A 164 4.12 10.09 3.35
C SER A 164 4.54 10.79 2.05
N ASN A 165 5.76 11.35 2.07
CA ASN A 165 6.46 11.83 0.88
C ASN A 165 7.10 10.72 0.04
N TYR A 166 6.80 9.46 0.38
CA TYR A 166 7.41 8.21 -0.06
C TYR A 166 8.77 7.93 0.57
N TYR A 167 9.86 8.47 0.04
CA TYR A 167 11.20 8.25 0.61
C TYR A 167 11.63 9.42 1.49
N GLY A 168 11.69 9.30 2.81
CA GLY A 168 12.23 10.38 3.67
C GLY A 168 11.68 11.78 3.36
N PHE A 169 12.55 12.69 2.92
CA PHE A 169 12.20 14.05 2.47
C PHE A 169 11.55 14.12 1.08
N GLY A 170 11.20 12.98 0.48
CA GLY A 170 10.56 12.83 -0.81
C GLY A 170 11.57 12.91 -1.95
N SER A 171 11.41 13.91 -2.81
CA SER A 171 12.31 14.14 -3.94
C SER A 171 13.54 14.97 -3.58
N ASP A 172 13.70 15.34 -2.30
CA ASP A 172 14.69 16.31 -1.81
C ASP A 172 14.57 17.71 -2.47
N VAL A 173 13.43 18.00 -3.10
CA VAL A 173 13.16 19.30 -3.76
C VAL A 173 12.22 20.13 -2.91
N VAL A 174 12.70 21.29 -2.47
CA VAL A 174 11.87 22.35 -1.88
C VAL A 174 11.65 23.43 -2.96
N PRO A 175 10.46 23.55 -3.55
CA PRO A 175 10.25 24.38 -4.73
C PRO A 175 10.16 25.86 -4.34
N GLY A 176 11.15 26.64 -4.77
CA GLY A 176 11.23 28.06 -4.46
C GLY A 176 11.26 28.29 -2.94
N ASN A 177 10.42 29.19 -2.45
CA ASN A 177 10.39 29.59 -1.04
C ASN A 177 9.18 29.01 -0.27
N VAL A 178 8.58 27.90 -0.73
CA VAL A 178 7.35 27.36 -0.10
C VAL A 178 7.61 26.65 1.24
N GLY A 179 8.85 26.28 1.54
CA GLY A 179 9.27 25.78 2.86
C GLY A 179 8.91 24.32 3.18
N PHE A 180 8.52 23.51 2.18
CA PHE A 180 8.31 22.07 2.34
C PHE A 180 8.83 21.31 1.11
N ALA A 181 9.23 20.06 1.32
CA ALA A 181 9.73 19.20 0.26
C ALA A 181 8.59 18.51 -0.51
N LEU A 182 8.79 18.28 -1.80
CA LEU A 182 7.86 17.54 -2.65
C LEU A 182 8.06 16.03 -2.51
N GLN A 183 6.96 15.27 -2.61
CA GLN A 183 7.03 13.80 -2.62
C GLN A 183 7.69 13.27 -3.90
N ASN A 184 8.21 12.04 -3.85
CA ASN A 184 8.70 11.31 -5.03
C ASN A 184 7.91 10.02 -5.33
N ARG A 185 6.62 9.99 -4.95
CA ARG A 185 5.72 8.83 -5.10
C ARG A 185 5.66 8.26 -6.53
N GLY A 186 5.86 9.09 -7.55
CA GLY A 186 5.89 8.65 -8.96
C GLY A 186 6.96 7.61 -9.27
N ALA A 187 7.97 7.43 -8.39
CA ALA A 187 8.95 6.35 -8.50
C ALA A 187 8.36 4.93 -8.36
N LEU A 188 7.09 4.81 -7.96
CA LEU A 188 6.35 3.54 -7.95
C LEU A 188 5.83 3.11 -9.33
N PHE A 189 5.83 3.99 -10.34
CA PHE A 189 5.42 3.59 -11.68
C PHE A 189 6.45 2.63 -12.29
N ALA A 190 5.94 1.56 -12.90
CA ALA A 190 6.69 0.68 -13.77
C ALA A 190 6.89 1.37 -15.14
N LEU A 191 8.01 1.10 -15.82
CA LEU A 191 8.37 1.74 -17.11
C LEU A 191 8.55 0.71 -18.24
N ASP A 192 8.34 -0.57 -17.94
CA ASP A 192 8.37 -1.69 -18.88
C ASP A 192 7.03 -1.93 -19.58
#